data_AF-A0A1S3WYD1-F1
#
_entry.id   AF-A0A1S3WYD1-F1
#
_cell.length_a   1.000
_cell.length_b   1.000
_cell.length_c   1.000
_cell.angle_alpha   90.00
_cell.angle_beta   90.00
_cell.angle_gamma   90.00
#
_symmetry.space_group_name_H-M   'P 1'
#
loop_
_entity.id
_entity.type
_entity.pdbx_description
1 polymer ?
#
loop_
_entity_poly.entity_id
_entity_poly.type
_entity_poly.pdbx_seq_one_letter_code
_entity_poly.pdbx_strand_id
1 'polypeptide(L)'
;MSTSTNGASGFVLINNGVSIAGLATIKRRRGLETEKPILLAGPGKVGQALGLSTEWSSHALYTAGGLELLDGPEPEHILVGPRVGIEYALPEHVNALWRFAVAGSSWISAPKNTLRRL
;
A
#
# COMPACT_ATOMS: atom_id res chain seq x y z
N MET A 1 -4.31 -7.83 2.27
CA MET A 1 -5.62 -8.17 1.65
C MET A 1 -5.47 -9.50 0.95
N SER A 2 -6.36 -10.47 1.18
CA SER A 2 -6.38 -11.72 0.41
C SER A 2 -7.17 -11.53 -0.89
N THR A 3 -6.76 -12.24 -1.93
CA THR A 3 -7.47 -12.34 -3.20
C THR A 3 -7.55 -13.81 -3.58
N SER A 4 -8.64 -14.21 -4.22
CA SER A 4 -8.80 -15.57 -4.70
C SER A 4 -9.51 -15.59 -6.05
N THR A 5 -8.92 -16.29 -7.01
CA THR A 5 -9.54 -16.53 -8.32
C THR A 5 -9.25 -17.96 -8.73
N ASN A 6 -10.28 -18.73 -9.12
CA ASN A 6 -10.13 -20.08 -9.67
C ASN A 6 -9.23 -21.03 -8.85
N GLY A 7 -9.33 -21.00 -7.52
CA GLY A 7 -8.54 -21.88 -6.63
C GLY A 7 -7.12 -21.41 -6.33
N ALA A 8 -6.64 -20.30 -6.92
CA ALA A 8 -5.37 -19.69 -6.57
C ALA A 8 -5.57 -18.65 -5.45
N SER A 9 -4.80 -18.79 -4.36
CA SER A 9 -4.73 -17.80 -3.29
C SER A 9 -3.66 -16.76 -3.57
N GLY A 10 -4.01 -15.49 -3.46
CA GLY A 10 -3.10 -14.35 -3.58
C GLY A 10 -3.26 -13.38 -2.43
N PHE A 11 -2.31 -12.46 -2.34
CA PHE A 11 -2.36 -11.35 -1.41
C PHE A 11 -1.87 -10.06 -2.07
N VAL A 12 -2.51 -8.95 -1.71
CA VAL A 12 -2.08 -7.60 -2.08
C VAL A 12 -1.56 -6.88 -0.84
N LEU A 13 -0.35 -6.33 -0.96
CA LEU A 13 0.28 -5.48 0.04
C LEU A 13 -0.06 -4.01 -0.25
N ILE A 14 -0.65 -3.32 0.73
CA ILE A 14 -0.80 -1.87 0.68
C ILE A 14 0.54 -1.23 1.06
N ASN A 15 1.26 -0.73 0.07
CA ASN A 15 2.62 -0.24 0.27
C ASN A 15 2.67 1.23 0.68
N ASN A 16 1.73 2.06 0.21
CA ASN A 16 1.68 3.49 0.46
C ASN A 16 0.23 3.96 0.51
N GLY A 17 0.00 5.13 1.09
CA GLY A 17 -1.30 5.81 1.05
C GLY A 17 -1.16 7.33 1.08
N VAL A 18 -2.28 8.01 0.87
CA VAL A 18 -2.43 9.45 1.09
C VAL A 18 -3.56 9.67 2.10
N SER A 19 -3.40 10.66 2.97
CA SER A 19 -4.43 11.02 3.95
C SER A 19 -5.48 11.91 3.29
N ILE A 20 -6.73 11.46 3.24
CA ILE A 20 -7.88 12.28 2.82
C ILE A 20 -8.54 12.96 4.04
N ALA A 21 -8.57 12.27 5.18
CA ALA A 21 -9.09 12.77 6.45
C ALA A 21 -8.29 12.17 7.62
N GLY A 22 -8.44 12.74 8.81
CA GLY A 22 -7.83 12.19 10.03
C GLY A 22 -6.32 12.44 10.17
N LEU A 23 -5.77 13.47 9.49
CA LEU A 23 -4.34 13.78 9.50
C LEU A 23 -3.77 13.98 10.91
N ALA A 24 -4.52 14.63 11.82
CA ALA A 24 -4.09 14.79 13.21
C ALA A 24 -3.90 13.45 13.93
N THR A 25 -4.81 12.49 13.72
CA THR A 25 -4.68 11.13 14.25
C THR A 25 -3.46 10.42 13.66
N ILE A 26 -3.22 10.59 12.35
CA ILE A 26 -2.04 10.03 11.67
C ILE A 26 -0.75 10.63 12.24
N LYS A 27 -0.64 11.95 12.34
CA LYS A 27 0.54 12.66 12.90
C LYS A 27 0.85 12.16 14.31
N ARG A 28 -0.18 12.08 15.17
CA ARG A 28 -0.06 11.55 16.54
C ARG A 28 0.44 10.10 16.57
N ARG A 29 -0.19 9.21 15.80
CA ARG A 29 0.22 7.78 15.75
C ARG A 29 1.61 7.59 15.17
N ARG A 30 2.00 8.44 14.22
CA ARG A 30 3.32 8.44 13.57
C ARG A 30 4.38 9.18 14.38
N GLY A 31 4.00 9.98 15.37
CA GLY A 31 4.91 10.83 16.15
C GLY A 31 5.62 11.89 15.31
N LEU A 32 4.96 12.40 14.26
CA LEU A 32 5.57 13.32 13.29
C LEU A 32 4.65 14.50 13.00
N GLU A 33 5.13 15.72 13.24
CA GLU A 33 4.44 16.96 12.88
C GLU A 33 4.80 17.40 11.45
N THR A 34 4.34 16.64 10.46
CA THR A 34 4.55 16.94 9.04
C THR A 34 3.39 16.44 8.19
N GLU A 35 3.29 16.94 6.95
CA GLU A 35 2.30 16.49 5.96
C GLU A 35 2.97 15.82 4.77
N LYS A 36 4.28 15.61 4.87
CA LYS A 36 5.11 15.04 3.81
C LYS A 36 4.81 13.54 3.63
N PRO A 37 5.14 12.99 2.44
CA PRO A 37 5.00 11.57 2.13
C PRO A 37 5.51 10.59 3.19
N ILE A 38 6.51 10.99 3.98
CA ILE A 38 7.07 10.19 5.06
C ILE A 38 6.03 9.66 6.07
N LEU A 39 4.85 10.28 6.19
CA LEU A 39 3.78 9.76 7.04
C LEU A 39 3.24 8.40 6.59
N LEU A 40 3.11 8.18 5.28
CA LEU A 40 2.39 7.04 4.70
C LEU A 40 3.20 6.33 3.60
N ALA A 41 4.44 6.76 3.33
CA ALA A 41 5.28 6.15 2.31
C ALA A 41 6.02 4.90 2.85
N GLY A 42 5.31 3.78 2.92
CA GLY A 42 5.82 2.46 3.31
C GLY A 42 4.78 1.63 4.05
N PRO A 43 4.78 0.29 3.92
CA PRO A 43 3.70 -0.57 4.40
C PRO A 43 3.56 -0.52 5.92
N GLY A 44 4.67 -0.60 6.66
CA GLY A 44 4.66 -0.44 8.12
C GLY A 44 4.21 0.96 8.58
N LYS A 45 4.43 1.99 7.76
CA LYS A 45 4.00 3.36 8.07
C LYS A 45 2.50 3.51 7.90
N VAL A 46 1.93 2.92 6.85
CA VAL A 46 0.47 2.81 6.66
C VAL A 46 -0.15 2.07 7.83
N GLY A 47 0.40 0.91 8.22
CA GLY A 47 -0.05 0.14 9.38
C GLY A 47 -0.09 0.98 10.67
N GLN A 48 1.01 1.66 10.99
CA GLN A 48 1.07 2.52 12.18
C GLN A 48 0.11 3.72 12.10
N ALA A 49 0.00 4.37 10.94
CA ALA A 49 -0.92 5.50 10.74
C ALA A 49 -2.38 5.10 10.97
N LEU A 50 -2.76 3.91 10.49
CA LEU A 50 -4.09 3.34 10.67
C LEU A 50 -4.30 2.70 12.05
N GLY A 51 -3.24 2.52 12.84
CA GLY A 51 -3.29 1.90 14.17
C GLY A 51 -3.52 0.40 14.10
N LEU A 52 -3.01 -0.26 13.06
CA LEU A 52 -3.18 -1.68 12.84
C LEU A 52 -2.19 -2.48 13.70
N SER A 53 -2.72 -3.47 14.41
CA SER A 53 -2.02 -4.56 15.08
C SER A 53 -2.26 -5.89 14.36
N THR A 54 -1.67 -6.97 14.85
CA THR A 54 -1.92 -8.34 14.34
C THR A 54 -3.36 -8.81 14.56
N GLU A 55 -4.11 -8.17 15.46
CA GLU A 55 -5.53 -8.47 15.73
C GLU A 55 -6.44 -8.20 14.52
N TRP A 56 -5.98 -7.39 13.56
CA TRP A 56 -6.68 -7.13 12.30
C TRP A 56 -6.48 -8.23 11.26
N SER A 57 -5.73 -9.28 11.57
CA SER A 57 -5.54 -10.41 10.67
C SER A 57 -6.89 -11.08 10.38
N SER A 58 -7.13 -11.43 9.11
CA SER A 58 -8.38 -12.03 8.63
C SER A 58 -9.64 -11.16 8.82
N HIS A 59 -9.49 -9.88 9.17
CA HIS A 59 -10.61 -8.94 9.24
C HIS A 59 -11.22 -8.75 7.84
N ALA A 60 -12.56 -8.82 7.75
CA ALA A 60 -13.28 -8.64 6.52
C ALA A 60 -13.32 -7.15 6.14
N LEU A 61 -12.69 -6.79 5.03
CA LEU A 61 -12.63 -5.40 4.55
C LEU A 61 -13.92 -4.93 3.85
N TYR A 62 -14.87 -5.84 3.62
CA TYR A 62 -16.13 -5.58 2.89
C TYR A 62 -17.35 -5.49 3.81
N THR A 63 -17.14 -5.50 5.13
CA THR A 63 -18.21 -5.38 6.13
C THR A 63 -18.06 -4.07 6.89
N ALA A 64 -19.18 -3.37 7.09
CA ALA A 64 -19.19 -2.10 7.81
C ALA A 64 -18.90 -2.26 9.32
N GLY A 65 -18.38 -1.20 9.95
CA GLY A 65 -18.14 -1.11 11.39
C GLY A 65 -16.66 -1.24 11.82
N GLY A 66 -15.70 -1.09 10.91
CA GLY A 66 -14.30 -1.35 11.21
C GLY A 66 -13.31 -0.83 10.16
N LEU A 67 -12.33 -1.68 9.82
CA LEU A 67 -11.40 -1.39 8.74
C LEU A 67 -12.06 -1.80 7.42
N GLU A 68 -12.41 -0.81 6.62
CA GLU A 68 -13.20 -1.00 5.41
C GLU A 68 -12.43 -0.61 4.16
N LEU A 69 -12.73 -1.30 3.06
CA LEU A 69 -12.34 -0.89 1.72
C LEU A 69 -13.56 -0.24 1.05
N LEU A 70 -13.38 1.00 0.61
CA LEU A 70 -14.39 1.77 -0.10
C LEU A 70 -13.92 2.06 -1.52
N ASP A 71 -14.85 2.29 -2.43
CA ASP A 71 -14.54 2.70 -3.79
C ASP A 71 -13.80 4.05 -3.79
N GLY A 72 -12.70 4.08 -4.52
CA GLY A 72 -11.89 5.28 -4.75
C GLY A 72 -11.98 5.75 -6.19
N PRO A 73 -11.48 6.96 -6.49
CA PRO A 73 -11.39 7.43 -7.87
C PRO A 73 -10.49 6.52 -8.71
N GLU A 74 -10.86 6.32 -9.96
CA GLU A 74 -10.03 5.57 -10.92
C GLU A 74 -8.72 6.33 -11.20
N PRO A 75 -7.55 5.67 -11.10
CA PRO A 75 -6.29 6.33 -11.39
C PRO A 75 -6.13 6.54 -12.90
N GLU A 76 -5.85 7.77 -13.30
CA GLU A 76 -5.67 8.12 -14.72
C GLU A 76 -4.54 7.30 -15.38
N HIS A 77 -3.41 7.16 -14.69
CA HIS A 77 -2.23 6.45 -15.18
C HIS A 77 -1.62 5.57 -14.09
N ILE A 78 -1.40 4.30 -14.43
CA ILE A 78 -0.78 3.30 -13.55
C ILE A 78 0.67 3.06 -13.97
N LEU A 79 1.55 2.98 -12.98
CA LEU A 79 2.92 2.53 -13.12
C LEU A 79 3.06 1.10 -12.60
N VAL A 80 3.93 0.32 -13.25
CA VAL A 80 4.33 -1.02 -12.84
C VAL A 80 5.83 -1.20 -12.75
N GLY A 81 6.26 -2.07 -11.85
CA GLY A 81 7.67 -2.46 -11.71
C GLY A 81 7.85 -3.65 -10.77
N PRO A 82 9.11 -4.04 -10.52
CA PRO A 82 9.43 -5.10 -9.57
C PRO A 82 9.07 -4.69 -8.14
N ARG A 83 8.75 -5.69 -7.33
CA ARG A 83 8.54 -5.53 -5.88
C ARG A 83 9.86 -5.17 -5.19
N VAL A 84 9.77 -4.60 -4.00
CA VAL A 84 10.93 -4.10 -3.22
C VAL A 84 11.16 -5.04 -2.04
N GLY A 85 12.43 -5.37 -1.75
CA GLY A 85 12.78 -6.15 -0.56
C GLY A 85 12.48 -7.64 -0.69
N ILE A 86 12.50 -8.17 -1.91
CA ILE A 86 12.24 -9.59 -2.21
C ILE A 86 13.42 -10.27 -2.89
N GLU A 87 14.64 -9.74 -2.74
CA GLU A 87 15.85 -10.20 -3.41
C GLU A 87 16.21 -11.66 -3.06
N TYR A 88 15.61 -12.21 -2.01
CA TYR A 88 15.70 -13.62 -1.62
C TYR A 88 14.84 -14.58 -2.48
N ALA A 89 13.90 -14.06 -3.27
CA ALA A 89 13.00 -14.87 -4.09
C ALA A 89 13.69 -15.35 -5.38
N LEU A 90 13.05 -16.28 -6.09
CA LEU A 90 13.53 -16.72 -7.40
C LEU A 90 13.66 -15.53 -8.38
N PRO A 91 14.65 -15.54 -9.30
CA PRO A 91 14.88 -14.43 -10.23
C PRO A 91 13.64 -14.00 -11.02
N GLU A 92 12.80 -14.95 -11.44
CA GLU A 92 11.53 -14.68 -12.11
C GLU A 92 10.56 -13.85 -11.24
N HIS A 93 10.50 -14.12 -9.93
CA HIS A 93 9.66 -13.41 -8.98
C HIS A 93 10.21 -12.04 -8.60
N VAL A 94 11.54 -11.89 -8.58
CA VAL A 94 12.24 -10.62 -8.35
C VAL A 94 11.97 -9.67 -9.52
N ASN A 95 12.02 -10.17 -10.75
CA ASN A 95 11.81 -9.38 -11.97
C ASN A 95 10.32 -9.19 -12.33
N ALA A 96 9.41 -9.95 -11.72
CA ALA A 96 7.98 -9.84 -11.96
C ALA A 96 7.43 -8.46 -11.58
N LEU A 97 6.58 -7.91 -12.44
CA LEU A 97 6.08 -6.53 -12.37
C LEU A 97 4.83 -6.41 -11.47
N TRP A 98 4.93 -6.92 -10.25
CA TRP A 98 3.80 -6.98 -9.31
C TRP A 98 3.81 -5.85 -8.29
N ARG A 99 4.37 -4.69 -8.65
CA ARG A 99 4.28 -3.46 -7.89
C ARG A 99 3.57 -2.41 -8.72
N PHE A 100 2.43 -1.94 -8.22
CA PHE A 100 1.58 -0.97 -8.89
C PHE A 100 1.59 0.36 -8.14
N ALA A 101 1.56 1.49 -8.86
CA ALA A 101 1.49 2.82 -8.27
C ALA A 101 0.76 3.81 -9.19
N VAL A 102 0.13 4.85 -8.62
CA VAL A 102 -0.47 5.94 -9.40
C VAL A 102 0.63 6.89 -9.89
N ALA A 103 0.68 7.14 -11.20
CA ALA A 103 1.70 8.01 -11.79
C ALA A 103 1.63 9.45 -11.23
N GLY A 104 2.77 10.13 -11.15
CA GLY A 104 2.86 11.50 -10.61
C GLY A 104 2.71 11.61 -9.09
N SER A 105 2.33 10.54 -8.38
CA SER A 105 2.15 10.59 -6.93
C SER A 105 3.48 10.80 -6.19
N SER A 106 3.50 11.81 -5.32
CA SER A 106 4.63 12.07 -4.42
C SER A 106 4.76 10.99 -3.34
N TRP A 107 3.69 10.22 -3.09
CA TRP A 107 3.57 9.24 -2.00
C TRP A 107 4.20 7.87 -2.30
N ILE A 108 4.63 7.63 -3.55
CA ILE A 108 5.32 6.40 -3.93
C ILE A 108 6.64 6.28 -3.14
N SER A 109 6.91 5.12 -2.54
CA SER A 109 8.19 4.86 -1.86
C SER A 109 9.32 4.64 -2.86
N ALA A 110 10.57 4.83 -2.43
CA ALA A 110 11.72 4.41 -3.22
C ALA A 110 11.75 2.87 -3.39
N PRO A 111 12.44 2.37 -4.43
CA PRO A 111 12.92 3.09 -5.62
C PRO A 111 11.77 3.46 -6.57
N LYS A 112 11.83 4.63 -7.21
CA LYS A 112 10.82 5.07 -8.21
C LYS A 112 11.26 4.81 -9.65
N ASN A 113 12.57 4.80 -9.90
CA ASN A 113 13.18 4.62 -11.22
C ASN A 113 13.00 3.21 -11.80
N THR A 114 12.56 2.24 -11.00
CA THR A 114 12.23 0.88 -11.46
C THR A 114 10.80 0.76 -11.99
N LEU A 115 9.99 1.80 -11.84
CA LEU A 115 8.62 1.85 -12.31
C LEU A 115 8.56 2.41 -13.73
N ARG A 116 7.68 1.85 -14.55
CA ARG A 116 7.34 2.34 -15.89
C ARG A 116 5.83 2.36 -16.08
N ARG A 117 5.35 3.06 -17.09
CA ARG A 117 3.91 3.06 -17.42
C ARG A 117 3.46 1.64 -17.77
N LEU A 118 2.31 1.25 -17.21
CA LEU A 118 1.62 0.01 -17.59
C LEU A 118 1.19 0.08 -19.06
#